data_AF-A0A359AUK1-F1
#
_entry.id   AF-A0A359AUK1-F1
#
_cell.length_a   1.000
_cell.length_b   1.000
_cell.length_c   1.000
_cell.angle_alpha   90.00
_cell.angle_beta   90.00
_cell.angle_gamma   90.00
#
_symmetry.space_group_name_H-M   'P 1'
#
loop_
_entity.id
_entity.type
_entity.pdbx_description
1 polymer ?
#
loop_
_entity_poly.entity_id
_entity_poly.type
_entity_poly.pdbx_seq_one_letter_code
_entity_poly.pdbx_strand_id
1 'polypeptide(L)'
;MKGKNGIILLMAICCASCEGDKIDQSLEKTQFHINALISKSETKMTDDTWINGDAIGIYTKKSEETLSSGGLKSNVKYINGNGATFLPAKEGEAIQLPSEGDNIDFIGYYPYQEKIDDFSYAVDVSNQTN
;
A
#
# COMPACT_ATOMS: atom_id res chain seq x y z
N MET A 1 -63.91 -51.55 14.44
CA MET A 1 -63.24 -52.51 13.53
C MET A 1 -62.74 -51.76 12.31
N LYS A 2 -61.42 -51.80 12.04
CA LYS A 2 -60.71 -51.62 10.75
C LYS A 2 -60.87 -50.26 10.03
N GLY A 3 -59.86 -49.57 9.52
CA GLY A 3 -58.40 -49.78 9.38
C GLY A 3 -57.74 -48.39 9.24
N LYS A 4 -56.55 -48.15 9.80
CA LYS A 4 -55.20 -48.35 9.21
C LYS A 4 -54.91 -47.50 7.97
N ASN A 5 -53.69 -46.94 7.95
CA ASN A 5 -52.97 -46.19 6.90
C ASN A 5 -52.98 -44.69 7.16
N GLY A 6 -51.89 -43.95 7.32
CA GLY A 6 -50.47 -44.22 7.14
C GLY A 6 -49.80 -42.84 6.99
N ILE A 7 -48.69 -42.64 7.73
CA ILE A 7 -47.54 -41.73 7.50
C ILE A 7 -47.77 -40.51 6.59
N ILE A 8 -47.44 -39.31 7.08
CA ILE A 8 -46.42 -38.43 6.48
C ILE A 8 -46.01 -37.36 7.51
N LEU A 9 -44.73 -37.45 7.90
CA LEU A 9 -43.96 -36.44 8.61
C LEU A 9 -43.67 -35.29 7.64
N LEU A 10 -44.09 -34.07 7.95
CA LEU A 10 -43.64 -32.87 7.25
C LEU A 10 -42.91 -31.96 8.25
N MET A 11 -41.61 -32.25 8.41
CA MET A 11 -40.70 -31.36 9.12
C MET A 11 -40.33 -30.22 8.16
N ALA A 12 -40.96 -29.07 8.34
CA ALA A 12 -40.64 -27.86 7.61
C ALA A 12 -39.30 -27.31 8.10
N ILE A 13 -38.22 -27.64 7.38
CA ILE A 13 -36.91 -27.00 7.54
C ILE A 13 -37.01 -25.63 6.88
N CYS A 14 -37.15 -24.59 7.69
CA CYS A 14 -36.94 -23.22 7.25
C CYS A 14 -35.44 -23.01 7.04
N CYS A 15 -34.96 -23.15 5.81
CA CYS A 15 -33.68 -22.57 5.42
C CYS A 15 -33.85 -21.05 5.32
N ALA A 16 -33.70 -20.35 6.44
CA ALA A 16 -33.39 -18.92 6.40
C ALA A 16 -31.97 -18.79 5.84
N SER A 17 -31.86 -18.73 4.51
CA SER A 17 -30.63 -18.29 3.86
C SER A 17 -30.45 -16.84 4.27
N CYS A 18 -29.50 -16.60 5.18
CA CYS A 18 -28.95 -15.27 5.37
C CYS A 18 -28.33 -14.91 4.00
N GLU A 19 -28.97 -14.02 3.25
CA GLU A 19 -28.29 -13.34 2.15
C GLU A 19 -27.06 -12.71 2.76
N GLY A 20 -25.89 -13.31 2.53
CA GLY A 20 -24.63 -12.71 2.93
C GLY A 20 -24.60 -11.34 2.28
N ASP A 21 -24.55 -10.30 3.09
CA ASP A 21 -24.42 -8.93 2.63
C ASP A 21 -23.38 -8.93 1.52
N LYS A 22 -23.77 -8.47 0.33
CA LYS A 22 -22.80 -8.20 -0.72
C LYS A 22 -21.82 -7.23 -0.10
N ILE A 23 -20.59 -7.67 0.09
CA ILE A 23 -19.51 -6.83 0.56
C ILE A 23 -19.46 -5.69 -0.46
N ASP A 24 -19.95 -4.52 -0.06
CA ASP A 24 -19.84 -3.33 -0.88
C ASP A 24 -18.35 -3.00 -0.89
N GLN A 25 -17.65 -3.51 -1.90
CA GLN A 25 -16.30 -3.09 -2.26
C GLN A 25 -16.37 -1.72 -2.95
N SER A 26 -17.24 -0.82 -2.50
CA SER A 26 -16.88 0.59 -2.53
C SER A 26 -15.65 0.68 -1.63
N LEU A 27 -14.50 0.49 -2.26
CA LEU A 27 -13.21 0.84 -1.73
C LEU A 27 -13.29 2.34 -1.45
N GLU A 28 -13.89 2.70 -0.31
CA GLU A 28 -13.46 3.82 0.52
C GLU A 28 -11.97 3.89 0.28
N LYS A 29 -11.55 4.99 -0.38
CA LYS A 29 -10.25 5.14 -1.03
C LYS A 29 -9.19 5.10 0.07
N THR A 30 -8.86 3.90 0.54
CA THR A 30 -8.07 3.70 1.76
C THR A 30 -6.68 4.22 1.42
N GLN A 31 -6.38 5.42 1.91
CA GLN A 31 -5.08 6.02 1.72
C GLN A 31 -4.03 5.04 2.27
N PHE A 32 -3.15 4.58 1.39
CA PHE A 32 -2.10 3.66 1.76
C PHE A 32 -1.01 4.42 2.52
N HIS A 33 -0.75 3.97 3.75
CA HIS A 33 0.34 4.48 4.58
C HIS A 33 1.62 3.66 4.33
N ILE A 34 2.73 4.36 4.12
CA ILE A 34 4.04 3.73 4.00
C ILE A 34 4.73 3.81 5.36
N ASN A 35 5.16 2.67 5.87
CA ASN A 35 6.05 2.60 7.02
C ASN A 35 7.45 2.23 6.53
N ALA A 36 8.43 3.09 6.82
CA ALA A 36 9.82 2.84 6.46
C ALA A 36 10.64 2.61 7.74
N LEU A 37 11.46 1.57 7.76
CA LEU A 37 12.34 1.25 8.87
C LEU A 37 13.79 1.45 8.45
N ILE A 38 14.57 2.11 9.29
CA ILE A 38 16.03 2.20 9.09
C ILE A 38 16.63 0.97 9.74
N SER A 39 17.04 0.00 8.92
CA SER A 39 17.80 -1.16 9.40
C SER A 39 19.18 -0.70 9.83
N LYS A 40 19.48 -0.88 11.11
CA LYS A 40 20.78 -0.58 11.71
C LYS A 40 21.83 -1.50 11.07
N SER A 41 22.50 -1.01 10.03
CA SER A 41 23.67 -1.68 9.46
C SER A 41 24.93 -1.30 10.24
N GLU A 42 26.02 -2.04 10.09
CA GLU A 42 27.32 -1.71 10.71
C GLU A 42 27.96 -0.41 10.18
N THR A 43 27.23 0.38 9.38
CA THR A 43 27.64 1.72 9.00
C THR A 43 27.63 2.64 10.22
N LYS A 44 28.63 3.51 10.33
CA LYS A 44 28.76 4.53 11.39
C LYS A 44 27.69 5.64 11.33
N MET A 45 26.51 5.38 10.75
CA MET A 45 25.41 6.32 10.77
C MET A 45 24.90 6.42 12.21
N THR A 46 25.01 7.60 12.81
CA THR A 46 24.55 7.86 14.19
C THR A 46 23.04 8.03 14.28
N ASP A 47 22.42 8.40 13.15
CA ASP A 47 20.99 8.71 13.08
C ASP A 47 20.24 7.47 12.60
N ASP A 48 19.50 6.83 13.49
CA ASP A 48 18.69 5.64 13.23
C ASP A 48 17.18 5.90 13.33
N THR A 49 16.80 7.18 13.33
CA THR A 49 15.40 7.63 13.42
C THR A 49 15.06 8.62 12.32
N TRP A 50 13.88 8.47 11.73
CA TRP A 50 13.27 9.52 10.94
C TRP A 50 12.92 10.73 11.81
N ILE A 51 13.09 11.92 11.25
CA ILE A 51 12.63 13.17 11.84
C ILE A 51 11.46 13.74 11.03
N ASN A 52 10.63 14.54 11.71
CA ASN A 52 9.50 15.19 11.06
C ASN A 52 9.98 16.07 9.90
N GLY A 53 9.38 15.89 8.73
CA GLY A 53 9.75 16.57 7.50
C GLY A 53 10.66 15.75 6.57
N ASP A 54 11.25 14.64 7.04
CA ASP A 54 11.94 13.70 6.16
C ASP A 54 11.02 13.27 5.04
N ALA A 55 11.54 13.22 3.82
CA ALA A 55 10.75 12.91 2.64
C ALA A 55 11.40 11.80 1.83
N ILE A 56 10.54 10.89 1.33
CA ILE A 56 10.92 9.80 0.44
C ILE A 56 10.19 9.96 -0.89
N GLY A 57 10.82 9.50 -1.96
CA GLY A 57 10.16 9.37 -3.26
C GLY A 57 9.78 7.92 -3.51
N ILE A 58 8.54 7.70 -3.95
CA ILE A 58 8.00 6.36 -4.22
C ILE A 58 7.62 6.24 -5.69
N TYR A 59 8.09 5.16 -6.31
CA TYR A 59 7.69 4.73 -7.65
C TYR A 59 6.86 3.47 -7.55
N THR A 60 5.94 3.30 -8.50
CA THR A 60 5.25 2.03 -8.72
C THR A 60 5.41 1.56 -10.15
N LYS A 61 5.51 0.24 -10.29
CA LYS A 61 5.51 -0.46 -11.56
C LYS A 61 4.59 -1.67 -11.45
N LYS A 62 4.18 -2.23 -12.58
CA LYS A 62 3.56 -3.55 -12.56
C LYS A 62 4.55 -4.57 -12.02
N SER A 63 4.04 -5.58 -11.33
CA SER A 63 4.89 -6.63 -10.82
C SER A 63 5.65 -7.31 -11.95
N GLU A 64 6.88 -7.71 -11.68
CA GLU A 64 7.80 -8.36 -12.64
C GLU A 64 8.26 -7.50 -13.84
N GLU A 65 7.66 -6.32 -14.09
CA GLU A 65 8.12 -5.41 -15.14
C GLU A 65 9.36 -4.60 -14.73
N THR A 66 10.06 -3.99 -15.69
CA THR A 66 11.14 -3.03 -15.40
C THR A 66 10.56 -1.66 -15.05
N LEU A 67 11.20 -0.93 -14.12
CA LEU A 67 10.85 0.46 -13.86
C LEU A 67 11.04 1.29 -15.14
N SER A 68 10.00 1.99 -15.56
CA SER A 68 10.01 2.82 -16.77
C SER A 68 9.13 4.05 -16.59
N SER A 69 9.26 5.03 -17.48
CA SER A 69 8.51 6.29 -17.41
C SER A 69 7.01 6.10 -17.69
N GLY A 70 6.61 4.92 -18.18
CA GLY A 70 5.21 4.50 -18.30
C GLY A 70 4.65 3.82 -17.05
N GLY A 71 5.39 3.81 -15.93
CA GLY A 71 4.91 3.29 -14.64
C GLY A 71 3.65 4.01 -14.15
N LEU A 72 2.90 3.36 -13.25
CA LEU A 72 1.58 3.85 -12.80
C LEU A 72 1.67 5.16 -12.02
N LYS A 73 2.69 5.30 -11.17
CA LYS A 73 3.06 6.53 -10.45
C LYS A 73 4.57 6.65 -10.37
N SER A 74 5.08 7.86 -10.58
CA SER A 74 6.53 8.13 -10.60
C SER A 74 6.89 9.23 -9.61
N ASN A 75 7.92 8.97 -8.81
CA ASN A 75 8.51 9.92 -7.85
C ASN A 75 7.49 10.62 -6.93
N VAL A 76 6.49 9.89 -6.43
CA VAL A 76 5.49 10.49 -5.54
C VAL A 76 6.14 10.82 -4.21
N LYS A 77 6.05 12.09 -3.80
CA LYS A 77 6.61 12.56 -2.54
C LYS A 77 5.73 12.09 -1.38
N TYR A 78 6.34 11.39 -0.43
CA TYR A 78 5.76 11.11 0.87
C TYR A 78 6.60 11.75 1.97
N ILE A 79 5.97 12.33 2.98
CA ILE A 79 6.61 13.09 4.05
C ILE A 79 6.31 12.41 5.40
N ASN A 80 7.35 12.30 6.22
CA ASN A 80 7.26 11.85 7.59
C ASN A 80 6.60 12.94 8.43
N GLY A 81 5.45 12.62 9.04
CA GLY A 81 4.82 13.51 10.02
C GLY A 81 5.27 13.21 11.44
N ASN A 82 5.43 11.92 11.77
CA ASN A 82 5.86 11.44 13.07
C ASN A 82 6.29 9.96 12.98
N GLY A 83 7.32 9.57 13.73
CA GLY A 83 7.77 8.18 13.84
C GLY A 83 8.22 7.60 12.51
N ALA A 84 7.72 6.43 12.13
CA ALA A 84 8.11 5.74 10.90
C ALA A 84 7.10 5.88 9.75
N THR A 85 6.02 6.66 9.95
CA THR A 85 4.91 6.74 9.01
C THR A 85 5.05 7.92 8.06
N PHE A 86 4.93 7.61 6.77
CA PHE A 86 5.01 8.55 5.68
C PHE A 86 3.64 8.68 5.00
N LEU A 87 3.22 9.92 4.78
CA LEU A 87 1.96 10.28 4.12
C LEU A 87 2.23 11.01 2.81
N PRO A 88 1.37 10.88 1.78
CA PRO A 88 1.56 11.59 0.52
C PRO A 88 1.54 13.09 0.76
N ALA A 89 2.49 13.81 0.17
CA ALA A 89 2.62 15.27 0.34
C ALA A 89 1.39 16.02 -0.21
N LYS A 90 0.69 15.43 -1.18
CA LYS A 90 -0.58 15.93 -1.73
C LYS A 90 -1.57 14.79 -1.81
N GLU A 91 -2.78 15.01 -1.33
CA GLU A 91 -3.84 14.00 -1.26
C GLU A 91 -4.16 13.38 -2.64
N GLY A 92 -4.16 14.20 -3.70
CA GLY A 92 -4.42 13.75 -5.08
C GLY A 92 -3.28 12.93 -5.70
N GLU A 93 -2.09 12.92 -5.09
CA GLU A 93 -0.92 12.19 -5.58
C GLU A 93 -0.75 10.83 -4.90
N ALA A 94 -1.55 10.54 -3.85
CA ALA A 94 -1.53 9.28 -3.13
C ALA A 94 -1.60 8.08 -4.07
N ILE A 95 -0.63 7.16 -3.93
CA ILE A 95 -0.62 5.90 -4.66
C ILE A 95 -1.81 5.07 -4.20
N GLN A 96 -2.59 4.57 -5.16
CA GLN A 96 -3.73 3.69 -4.92
C GLN A 96 -3.32 2.25 -5.24
N LEU A 97 -3.85 1.30 -4.46
CA LEU A 97 -3.72 -0.11 -4.82
C LEU A 97 -4.50 -0.39 -6.10
N PRO A 98 -4.00 -1.29 -6.95
CA PRO A 98 -4.71 -1.66 -8.16
C PRO A 98 -5.95 -2.49 -7.82
N SER A 99 -6.81 -2.72 -8.81
CA SER A 99 -7.97 -3.59 -8.68
C SER A 99 -7.55 -5.03 -8.32
N GLU A 100 -8.49 -5.80 -7.78
CA GLU A 100 -8.27 -7.23 -7.48
C GLU A 100 -7.74 -7.99 -8.70
N GLY A 101 -6.64 -8.73 -8.51
CA GLY A 101 -5.97 -9.51 -9.56
C GLY A 101 -4.77 -8.83 -10.23
N ASP A 102 -4.61 -7.51 -10.06
CA ASP A 102 -3.43 -6.77 -10.53
C ASP A 102 -2.38 -6.65 -9.42
N ASN A 103 -1.12 -6.91 -9.74
CA ASN A 103 0.00 -6.77 -8.81
C ASN A 103 0.91 -5.60 -9.21
N ILE A 104 1.34 -4.82 -8.22
CA ILE A 104 2.30 -3.73 -8.38
C ILE A 104 3.46 -3.89 -7.41
N ASP A 105 4.65 -3.48 -7.84
CA ASP A 105 5.82 -3.39 -6.99
C ASP A 105 6.08 -1.92 -6.63
N PHE A 106 6.58 -1.69 -5.41
CA PHE A 106 6.94 -0.37 -4.90
C PHE A 106 8.45 -0.24 -4.80
N ILE A 107 8.97 0.92 -5.20
CA ILE A 107 10.40 1.25 -5.10
C ILE A 107 10.50 2.60 -4.39
N GLY A 108 11.19 2.64 -3.25
CA GLY A 108 11.38 3.84 -2.45
C GLY A 108 12.84 4.27 -2.37
N TYR A 109 13.07 5.58 -2.28
CA TYR A 109 14.39 6.15 -2.00
C TYR A 109 14.30 7.33 -1.05
N TYR A 110 15.42 7.62 -0.39
CA TYR A 110 15.61 8.73 0.54
C TYR A 110 17.00 9.35 0.31
N PRO A 111 17.18 10.68 0.45
CA PRO A 111 16.13 11.69 0.63
C PRO A 111 15.43 12.05 -0.68
N TYR A 112 14.19 12.54 -0.61
CA TYR A 112 13.41 12.95 -1.79
C TYR A 112 14.09 14.07 -2.59
N GLN A 113 14.10 13.92 -3.93
CA GLN A 113 14.44 14.98 -4.87
C GLN A 113 13.28 15.21 -5.84
N GLU A 114 12.96 16.47 -6.12
CA GLU A 114 11.87 16.83 -7.05
C GLU A 114 12.14 16.29 -8.46
N LYS A 115 13.41 16.35 -8.89
CA LYS A 115 13.86 15.92 -10.22
C LYS A 115 14.76 14.71 -10.13
N ILE A 116 14.29 13.60 -10.67
CA ILE A 116 15.05 12.38 -10.91
C ILE A 116 14.95 12.09 -12.40
N ASP A 117 16.07 12.21 -13.11
CA ASP A 117 16.14 11.91 -14.53
C ASP A 117 16.57 10.45 -14.73
N ASP A 118 15.91 9.74 -15.65
CA ASP A 118 16.21 8.34 -16.00
C ASP A 118 16.36 7.38 -14.80
N PHE A 119 15.58 7.62 -13.74
CA PHE A 119 15.63 6.84 -12.49
C PHE A 119 16.99 6.87 -11.78
N SER A 120 17.83 7.85 -12.09
CA SER A 120 19.15 8.03 -11.51
C SER A 120 19.12 9.07 -10.39
N TYR A 121 19.52 8.66 -9.19
CA TYR A 121 19.69 9.57 -8.05
C TYR A 121 21.12 10.10 -8.03
N ALA A 122 21.30 11.39 -8.31
CA ALA A 122 22.61 12.02 -8.27
C ALA A 122 23.07 12.21 -6.82
N VAL A 123 24.22 11.63 -6.50
CA VAL A 123 24.86 11.75 -5.17
C VAL A 123 26.09 12.64 -5.29
N ASP A 124 26.12 13.73 -4.52
CA ASP A 124 27.29 14.57 -4.33
C ASP A 124 27.76 14.47 -2.88
N VAL A 125 29.00 14.03 -2.68
CA VAL A 125 29.65 13.88 -1.36
C VAL A 125 30.81 14.85 -1.16
N SER A 126 30.93 15.87 -2.00
CA SER A 126 32.01 16.87 -1.91
C SER A 126 31.94 17.70 -0.62
N ASN A 127 30.74 17.88 -0.06
CA ASN A 127 30.51 18.53 1.21
C ASN A 127 30.02 17.52 2.27
N GLN A 128 30.82 17.35 3.32
CA GLN A 128 30.52 16.48 4.46
C GLN A 128 30.66 17.23 5.79
N THR A 129 30.41 18.53 5.81
CA THR A 129 30.41 19.30 7.06
C THR A 129 29.28 18.85 7.97
N ASN A 130 29.60 18.69 9.25
CA ASN A 130 28.63 18.45 10.33
C ASN A 130 27.98 19.75 10.79
#